data_AF-A0A1V5ZQY9-F1
#
_entry.id   AF-A0A1V5ZQY9-F1
#
_cell.length_a   1.000
_cell.length_b   1.000
_cell.length_c   1.000
_cell.angle_alpha   90.00
_cell.angle_beta   90.00
_cell.angle_gamma   90.00
#
_symmetry.space_group_name_H-M   'P 1'
#
loop_
_entity.id
_entity.type
_entity.pdbx_description
1 polymer ?
#
loop_
_entity_poly.entity_id
_entity_poly.type
_entity_poly.pdbx_seq_one_letter_code
_entity_poly.pdbx_strand_id
1 'polypeptide(L)'
;MWSGRITSFILVFLGVVFFGCAPTCIQTTPPPAGELIAEVLSVPGAHALQAYGTLRVTSPEGNYSGSAVVFYSYPESVKVVLQGGFGTTFAEIALAGGKGIAYLPQQRQALELADGSGLLFGSVVVYPSMLLHLLKPVDAERVGQDAITTTECNQYVLASRTAAGTRIWRLSARAHRLEAEEFRSVENTMFWTRTFGAANGIRVPKSFSVRLGETTMSAEFTRVNVSPMMRPNTFAVALPPGIEVMAVPRE
;
A
#
# COMPACT_ATOMS: atom_id res chain seq x y z
N MET A 1 -67.94 6.39 -51.65
CA MET A 1 -67.86 6.43 -50.17
C MET A 1 -67.24 5.13 -49.72
N TRP A 2 -66.03 5.14 -49.18
CA TRP A 2 -65.50 4.15 -48.23
C TRP A 2 -64.43 4.88 -47.43
N SER A 3 -64.70 5.05 -46.14
CA SER A 3 -63.90 5.82 -45.22
C SER A 3 -62.74 5.00 -44.65
N GLY A 4 -61.60 5.66 -44.48
CA GLY A 4 -60.66 5.49 -43.38
C GLY A 4 -60.21 4.08 -43.04
N ARG A 5 -59.10 3.62 -43.63
CA ARG A 5 -58.15 2.76 -42.92
C ARG A 5 -56.91 3.57 -42.55
N ILE A 6 -56.96 3.97 -41.29
CA ILE A 6 -55.90 4.53 -40.48
C ILE A 6 -54.66 3.64 -40.57
N THR A 7 -53.58 4.23 -41.05
CA THR A 7 -52.19 4.05 -40.61
C THR A 7 -51.91 2.79 -39.77
N SER A 8 -51.33 1.77 -40.40
CA SER A 8 -50.68 0.64 -39.71
C SER A 8 -49.30 0.37 -40.32
N PHE A 9 -48.46 1.41 -40.36
CA PHE A 9 -47.08 1.31 -40.87
C PHE A 9 -46.04 2.01 -39.98
N ILE A 10 -46.36 2.25 -38.71
CA ILE A 10 -45.40 2.78 -37.73
C ILE A 10 -45.61 2.03 -36.42
N LEU A 11 -45.15 0.78 -36.33
CA LEU A 11 -44.98 0.07 -35.05
C LEU A 11 -44.15 -1.23 -35.17
N VAL A 12 -43.14 -1.25 -36.05
CA VAL A 12 -42.13 -2.35 -36.10
C VAL A 12 -40.71 -1.79 -36.24
N PHE A 13 -40.46 -0.61 -35.67
CA PHE A 13 -39.11 0.01 -35.64
C PHE A 13 -38.71 0.52 -34.25
N LEU A 14 -39.35 -0.03 -33.20
CA LEU A 14 -38.93 0.13 -31.80
C LEU A 14 -38.92 -1.26 -31.16
N GLY A 15 -37.83 -2.01 -31.32
CA GLY A 15 -37.75 -3.34 -30.72
C GLY A 15 -36.38 -4.04 -30.76
N VAL A 16 -35.43 -3.54 -31.53
CA VAL A 16 -34.05 -4.05 -31.60
C VAL A 16 -33.22 -2.80 -31.97
N VAL A 17 -32.44 -2.16 -31.09
CA VAL A 17 -31.13 -2.58 -30.58
C VAL A 17 -30.90 -1.83 -29.25
N PHE A 18 -31.45 -2.33 -28.16
CA PHE A 18 -30.95 -2.04 -26.81
C PHE A 18 -30.55 -3.36 -26.14
N PHE A 19 -29.85 -4.24 -26.88
CA PHE A 19 -28.91 -5.15 -26.25
C PHE A 19 -27.68 -4.33 -25.93
N GLY A 20 -27.78 -3.57 -24.83
CA GLY A 20 -26.60 -3.12 -24.12
C GLY A 20 -25.72 -4.34 -23.94
N CYS A 21 -24.46 -4.23 -24.33
CA CYS A 21 -23.42 -5.19 -23.95
C CYS A 21 -23.34 -5.19 -22.42
N ALA A 22 -24.23 -5.93 -21.75
CA ALA A 22 -23.95 -6.43 -20.43
C ALA A 22 -22.72 -7.35 -20.66
N PRO A 23 -21.55 -7.02 -20.09
CA PRO A 23 -20.40 -7.89 -20.26
C PRO A 23 -20.81 -9.25 -19.70
N THR A 24 -20.99 -10.22 -20.59
CA THR A 24 -21.21 -11.61 -20.21
C THR A 24 -19.93 -12.07 -19.54
N CYS A 25 -19.95 -12.01 -18.22
CA CYS A 25 -18.89 -12.50 -17.37
C CYS A 25 -18.81 -14.01 -17.54
N ILE A 26 -17.90 -14.47 -18.40
CA ILE A 26 -17.57 -15.89 -18.46
C ILE A 26 -16.77 -16.16 -17.17
N GLN A 27 -17.42 -16.72 -16.16
CA GLN A 27 -16.73 -17.26 -14.99
C GLN A 27 -15.86 -18.42 -15.47
N THR A 28 -14.57 -18.17 -15.64
CA THR A 28 -13.59 -19.22 -15.90
C THR A 28 -13.29 -19.94 -14.61
N THR A 29 -13.10 -21.27 -14.69
CA THR A 29 -12.62 -22.04 -13.55
C THR A 29 -11.26 -21.46 -13.12
N PRO A 30 -11.08 -21.08 -11.84
CA PRO A 30 -9.80 -20.53 -11.39
C PRO A 30 -8.68 -21.56 -11.57
N PRO A 31 -7.45 -21.11 -11.91
CA PRO A 31 -6.29 -21.98 -11.93
C PRO A 31 -6.03 -22.60 -10.54
N PRO A 32 -5.29 -23.72 -10.46
CA PRO A 32 -4.81 -24.27 -9.20
C PRO A 32 -4.06 -23.23 -8.35
N ALA A 33 -4.18 -23.30 -7.02
CA ALA A 33 -3.53 -22.37 -6.09
C ALA A 33 -2.03 -22.25 -6.35
N GLY A 34 -1.36 -23.37 -6.62
CA GLY A 34 0.07 -23.41 -6.88
C GLY A 34 0.48 -22.56 -8.09
N GLU A 35 -0.33 -22.51 -9.14
CA GLU A 35 -0.07 -21.69 -10.33
C GLU A 35 -0.26 -20.21 -10.03
N LEU A 36 -1.32 -19.83 -9.30
CA LEU A 36 -1.54 -18.45 -8.87
C LEU A 36 -0.46 -17.97 -7.89
N ILE A 37 0.04 -18.85 -7.03
CA ILE A 37 1.16 -18.54 -6.13
C ILE A 37 2.45 -18.35 -6.94
N ALA A 38 2.73 -19.23 -7.91
CA ALA A 38 3.86 -19.08 -8.82
C ALA A 38 3.78 -17.73 -9.57
N GLU A 39 2.58 -17.31 -9.96
CA GLU A 39 2.32 -16.03 -10.59
C GLU A 39 2.58 -14.83 -9.65
N VAL A 40 2.11 -14.89 -8.38
CA VAL A 40 2.48 -13.89 -7.36
C VAL A 40 4.00 -13.77 -7.24
N LEU A 41 4.74 -14.86 -7.39
CA LEU A 41 6.19 -14.87 -7.20
C LEU A 41 6.99 -14.65 -8.48
N SER A 42 6.36 -14.77 -9.64
CA SER A 42 7.00 -14.64 -10.95
C SER A 42 7.62 -13.26 -11.16
N VAL A 43 7.01 -12.21 -10.59
CA VAL A 43 7.54 -10.85 -10.64
C VAL A 43 8.34 -10.59 -9.37
N PRO A 44 9.67 -10.38 -9.45
CA PRO A 44 10.48 -10.12 -8.27
C PRO A 44 10.05 -8.82 -7.60
N GLY A 45 10.08 -8.80 -6.27
CA GLY A 45 9.88 -7.57 -5.49
C GLY A 45 11.17 -6.74 -5.43
N ALA A 46 11.04 -5.42 -5.30
CA ALA A 46 12.20 -4.55 -5.13
C ALA A 46 12.88 -4.78 -3.77
N HIS A 47 14.14 -5.21 -3.79
CA HIS A 47 14.97 -5.30 -2.58
C HIS A 47 15.57 -3.95 -2.17
N ALA A 48 15.65 -2.99 -3.09
CA ALA A 48 16.03 -1.62 -2.78
C ALA A 48 15.16 -0.67 -3.61
N LEU A 49 14.66 0.39 -2.98
CA LEU A 49 13.88 1.41 -3.67
C LEU A 49 14.11 2.81 -3.07
N GLN A 50 13.90 3.80 -3.93
CA GLN A 50 13.69 5.19 -3.54
C GLN A 50 12.33 5.61 -4.10
N ALA A 51 11.41 6.02 -3.23
CA ALA A 51 10.09 6.45 -3.62
C ALA A 51 9.84 7.90 -3.19
N TYR A 52 9.06 8.62 -3.99
CA TYR A 52 8.55 9.95 -3.69
C TYR A 52 7.03 9.94 -3.79
N GLY A 53 6.37 10.54 -2.82
CA GLY A 53 4.91 10.48 -2.73
C GLY A 53 4.31 11.45 -1.74
N THR A 54 3.01 11.32 -1.54
CA THR A 54 2.28 12.01 -0.49
C THR A 54 2.03 11.04 0.66
N LEU A 55 2.30 11.45 1.90
CA LEU A 55 1.85 10.78 3.10
C LEU A 55 0.70 11.61 3.70
N ARG A 56 -0.39 10.93 4.04
CA ARG A 56 -1.55 11.52 4.72
C ARG A 56 -1.83 10.75 5.99
N VAL A 57 -2.16 11.47 7.04
CA VAL A 57 -2.61 10.87 8.30
C VAL A 57 -3.83 11.62 8.79
N THR A 58 -4.84 10.87 9.19
CA THR A 58 -6.09 11.38 9.75
C THR A 58 -6.28 10.71 11.10
N SER A 59 -6.42 11.51 12.16
CA SER A 59 -6.72 11.07 13.51
C SER A 59 -7.77 11.99 14.14
N PRO A 60 -8.38 11.62 15.28
CA PRO A 60 -9.34 12.47 15.99
C PRO A 60 -8.79 13.86 16.33
N GLU A 61 -7.48 13.94 16.57
CA GLU A 61 -6.77 15.14 16.97
C GLU A 61 -6.33 16.00 15.78
N GLY A 62 -6.47 15.52 14.54
CA GLY A 62 -6.18 16.32 13.35
C GLY A 62 -5.88 15.55 12.07
N ASN A 63 -5.66 16.33 11.01
CA ASN A 63 -5.26 15.84 9.70
C ASN A 63 -3.89 16.39 9.33
N TYR A 64 -3.02 15.50 8.83
CA TYR A 64 -1.72 15.85 8.28
C TYR A 64 -1.61 15.36 6.84
N SER A 65 -1.04 16.17 5.97
CA SER A 65 -0.68 15.79 4.61
C SER A 65 0.64 16.45 4.24
N GLY A 66 1.59 15.65 3.76
CA GLY A 66 2.93 16.12 3.40
C GLY A 66 3.54 15.29 2.28
N SER A 67 4.60 15.80 1.68
CA SER A 67 5.41 15.01 0.75
C SER A 67 6.36 14.12 1.53
N ALA A 68 6.65 12.93 1.02
CA ALA A 68 7.56 11.98 1.63
C ALA A 68 8.56 11.47 0.60
N VAL A 69 9.84 11.47 0.98
CA VAL A 69 10.88 10.70 0.30
C VAL A 69 11.16 9.46 1.14
N VAL A 70 11.03 8.28 0.55
CA VAL A 70 11.25 7.00 1.20
C VAL A 70 12.43 6.31 0.56
N PHE A 71 13.38 5.86 1.38
CA PHE A 71 14.45 4.96 0.99
C PHE A 71 14.21 3.64 1.70
N TYR A 72 14.36 2.53 0.98
CA TYR A 72 14.18 1.21 1.54
C TYR A 72 15.25 0.26 1.00
N SER A 73 15.78 -0.58 1.89
CA SER A 73 16.64 -1.70 1.58
C SER A 73 16.22 -2.90 2.43
N TYR A 74 15.84 -3.98 1.75
CA TYR A 74 15.51 -5.26 2.35
C TYR A 74 16.71 -5.82 3.12
N PRO A 75 16.50 -6.50 4.27
CA PRO A 75 15.21 -6.76 4.91
C PRO A 75 14.73 -5.66 5.86
N GLU A 76 15.63 -4.83 6.41
CA GLU A 76 15.38 -4.13 7.68
C GLU A 76 15.78 -2.65 7.68
N SER A 77 16.06 -2.05 6.52
CA SER A 77 16.43 -0.64 6.45
C SER A 77 15.37 0.20 5.75
N VAL A 78 14.87 1.23 6.44
CA VAL A 78 13.99 2.24 5.86
C VAL A 78 14.38 3.62 6.36
N LYS A 79 14.33 4.60 5.48
CA LYS A 79 14.40 6.01 5.85
C LYS A 79 13.25 6.76 5.21
N VAL A 80 12.63 7.64 5.99
CA VAL A 80 11.53 8.48 5.57
C VAL A 80 11.90 9.92 5.88
N VAL A 81 11.85 10.77 4.87
CA VAL A 81 12.01 12.22 5.03
C VAL A 81 10.67 12.85 4.71
N LEU A 82 10.03 13.42 5.73
CA LEU A 82 8.76 14.15 5.59
C LEU A 82 9.06 15.61 5.29
N GLN A 83 8.47 16.09 4.20
CA GLN A 83 8.69 17.42 3.67
C GLN A 83 7.38 18.20 3.57
N GLY A 84 7.46 19.47 3.93
CA GLY A 84 6.40 20.45 3.76
C GLY A 84 6.48 21.21 2.46
N GLY A 85 5.64 22.26 2.39
CA GLY A 85 5.76 23.29 1.36
C GLY A 85 7.19 23.83 1.28
N PHE A 86 7.64 24.11 0.06
CA PHE A 86 8.96 24.66 -0.24
C PHE A 86 10.16 23.78 0.18
N GLY A 87 9.95 22.48 0.40
CA GLY A 87 11.03 21.51 0.68
C GLY A 87 11.54 21.51 2.12
N THR A 88 10.85 22.20 3.03
CA THR A 88 11.20 22.20 4.46
C THR A 88 11.04 20.80 5.05
N THR A 89 12.07 20.28 5.71
CA THR A 89 11.99 18.97 6.37
C THR A 89 11.31 19.10 7.73
N PHE A 90 10.22 18.36 7.93
CA PHE A 90 9.49 18.30 9.21
C PHE A 90 9.94 17.14 10.08
N ALA A 91 10.35 16.05 9.45
CA ALA A 91 10.81 14.86 10.14
C ALA A 91 11.77 14.07 9.27
N GLU A 92 12.77 13.49 9.91
CA GLU A 92 13.65 12.51 9.31
C GLU A 92 13.68 11.28 10.21
N ILE A 93 13.25 10.15 9.67
CA ILE A 93 13.09 8.90 10.41
C ILE A 93 13.95 7.87 9.71
N ALA A 94 14.86 7.22 10.41
CA ALA A 94 15.59 6.08 9.87
C ALA A 94 15.53 4.90 10.83
N LEU A 95 15.22 3.72 10.29
CA LEU A 95 15.23 2.44 10.97
C LEU A 95 16.25 1.54 10.25
N ALA A 96 17.10 0.87 11.01
CA ALA A 96 18.02 -0.15 10.52
C ALA A 96 18.24 -1.21 11.62
N GLY A 97 17.99 -2.48 11.31
CA GLY A 97 18.25 -3.58 12.24
C GLY A 97 17.37 -3.55 13.50
N GLY A 98 16.10 -3.15 13.37
CA GLY A 98 15.14 -3.09 14.48
C GLY A 98 15.29 -1.90 15.44
N LYS A 99 16.23 -0.99 15.18
CA LYS A 99 16.40 0.27 15.91
C LYS A 99 16.35 1.45 14.95
N GLY A 100 16.04 2.62 15.47
CA GLY A 100 16.06 3.82 14.64
C GLY A 100 16.22 5.11 15.40
N ILE A 101 16.28 6.19 14.61
CA ILE A 101 16.28 7.55 15.10
C ILE A 101 15.19 8.31 14.34
N ALA A 102 14.40 9.10 15.05
CA ALA A 102 13.59 10.16 14.48
C ALA A 102 14.18 11.51 14.87
N TYR A 103 14.36 12.40 13.92
CA TYR A 103 14.73 13.78 14.15
C TYR A 103 13.59 14.70 13.72
N LEU A 104 13.25 15.64 14.61
CA LEU A 104 12.19 16.64 14.48
C LEU A 104 12.86 18.03 14.44
N PRO A 105 13.21 18.56 13.25
CA PRO A 105 13.99 19.79 13.14
C PRO A 105 13.34 21.00 13.83
N GLN A 106 12.02 21.12 13.77
CA GLN A 106 11.29 22.23 14.38
C GLN A 106 11.35 22.22 15.91
N GLN A 107 11.43 21.04 16.50
CA GLN A 107 11.52 20.85 17.96
C GLN A 107 12.98 20.75 18.42
N ARG A 108 13.93 20.67 17.48
CA ARG A 108 15.35 20.36 17.74
C ARG A 108 15.48 19.14 18.65
N GLN A 109 14.71 18.10 18.35
CA GLN A 109 14.64 16.89 19.16
C GLN A 109 14.98 15.66 18.31
N ALA A 110 15.81 14.78 18.86
CA ALA A 110 16.07 13.46 18.31
C ALA A 110 15.61 12.38 19.29
N LEU A 111 14.94 11.35 18.76
CA LEU A 111 14.33 10.28 19.52
C LEU A 111 14.86 8.93 19.04
N GLU A 112 15.26 8.07 19.97
CA GLU A 112 15.56 6.67 19.69
C GLU A 112 14.24 5.88 19.52
N LEU A 113 14.16 5.13 18.43
CA LEU A 113 13.01 4.30 18.09
C LEU A 113 13.34 2.85 18.39
N ALA A 114 12.50 2.23 19.21
CA ALA A 114 12.43 0.79 19.31
C ALA A 114 11.49 0.22 18.25
N ASP A 115 11.56 -1.08 18.01
CA ASP A 115 10.57 -1.75 17.17
C ASP A 115 9.16 -1.56 17.74
N GLY A 116 8.20 -1.27 16.87
CA GLY A 116 6.82 -0.96 17.25
C GLY A 116 6.56 0.44 17.83
N SER A 117 7.58 1.29 18.03
CA SER A 117 7.37 2.65 18.57
C SER A 117 6.46 3.50 17.67
N GLY A 118 5.46 4.13 18.28
CA GLY A 118 4.69 5.21 17.69
C GLY A 118 5.43 6.54 17.82
N LEU A 119 5.38 7.35 16.78
CA LEU A 119 5.95 8.70 16.74
C LEU A 119 4.84 9.73 16.68
N LEU A 120 4.81 10.63 17.66
CA LEU A 120 3.88 11.75 17.68
C LEU A 120 4.45 12.93 16.87
N PHE A 121 3.78 13.26 15.76
CA PHE A 121 4.03 14.42 14.92
C PHE A 121 2.91 15.45 15.11
N GLY A 122 3.14 16.42 16.00
CA GLY A 122 2.09 17.35 16.40
C GLY A 122 0.99 16.61 17.15
N SER A 123 -0.17 16.43 16.53
CA SER A 123 -1.31 15.67 17.09
C SER A 123 -1.49 14.27 16.50
N VAL A 124 -0.57 13.83 15.64
CA VAL A 124 -0.71 12.62 14.83
C VAL A 124 0.29 11.54 15.23
N VAL A 125 -0.14 10.28 15.39
CA VAL A 125 0.76 9.14 15.64
C VAL A 125 1.09 8.38 14.35
N VAL A 126 2.38 8.15 14.09
CA VAL A 126 2.90 7.37 12.94
C VAL A 126 3.69 6.18 13.45
N TYR A 127 3.58 5.03 12.78
CA TYR A 127 4.30 3.79 13.15
C TYR A 127 5.35 3.44 12.08
N PRO A 128 6.62 3.81 12.25
CA PRO A 128 7.65 3.59 11.22
C PRO A 128 7.89 2.11 10.87
N SER A 129 7.77 1.20 11.83
CA SER A 129 7.89 -0.26 11.59
C SER A 129 6.82 -0.79 10.63
N MET A 130 5.62 -0.20 10.65
CA MET A 130 4.57 -0.52 9.67
C MET A 130 4.97 -0.13 8.25
N LEU A 131 5.71 0.97 8.07
CA LEU A 131 6.23 1.35 6.75
C LEU A 131 7.22 0.31 6.22
N LEU A 132 8.12 -0.18 7.08
CA LEU A 132 9.03 -1.27 6.72
C LEU A 132 8.25 -2.51 6.24
N HIS A 133 7.20 -2.87 6.98
CA HIS A 133 6.35 -4.01 6.63
C HIS A 133 5.66 -3.83 5.28
N LEU A 134 5.08 -2.65 5.03
CA LEU A 134 4.33 -2.34 3.82
C LEU A 134 5.20 -2.17 2.57
N LEU A 135 6.50 -1.94 2.74
CA LEU A 135 7.47 -1.88 1.63
C LEU A 135 8.11 -3.23 1.31
N LYS A 136 8.04 -4.20 2.25
CA LYS A 136 8.67 -5.51 2.08
C LYS A 136 8.11 -6.27 0.86
N PRO A 137 8.95 -6.91 0.02
CA PRO A 137 8.51 -7.84 -1.00
C PRO A 137 7.51 -8.89 -0.47
N VAL A 138 6.64 -9.36 -1.35
CA VAL A 138 5.76 -10.50 -1.05
C VAL A 138 6.57 -11.78 -1.26
N ASP A 139 6.76 -12.53 -0.18
CA ASP A 139 7.53 -13.79 -0.17
C ASP A 139 6.60 -15.01 -0.26
N ALA A 140 7.09 -16.09 -0.88
CA ALA A 140 6.34 -17.32 -1.17
C ALA A 140 5.73 -17.98 0.06
N GLU A 141 6.53 -18.09 1.12
CA GLU A 141 6.14 -18.72 2.39
C GLU A 141 4.97 -18.01 3.07
N ARG A 142 4.66 -16.77 2.68
CA ARG A 142 3.60 -15.96 3.28
C ARG A 142 2.27 -16.09 2.57
N VAL A 143 2.23 -16.61 1.33
CA VAL A 143 1.00 -16.70 0.56
C VAL A 143 0.26 -17.96 0.97
N GLY A 144 -0.93 -17.79 1.55
CA GLY A 144 -1.76 -18.91 1.97
C GLY A 144 -2.35 -19.69 0.79
N GLN A 145 -2.58 -20.98 1.02
CA GLN A 145 -3.23 -21.87 0.05
C GLN A 145 -4.71 -22.10 0.37
N ASP A 146 -5.21 -21.51 1.46
CA ASP A 146 -6.44 -21.97 2.13
C ASP A 146 -7.74 -21.60 1.40
N ALA A 147 -7.74 -20.54 0.59
CA ALA A 147 -8.91 -20.15 -0.17
C ALA A 147 -8.52 -19.44 -1.47
N ILE A 148 -8.92 -20.03 -2.60
CA ILE A 148 -9.00 -19.36 -3.90
C ILE A 148 -10.46 -19.05 -4.16
N THR A 149 -10.79 -17.79 -4.38
CA THR A 149 -12.12 -17.39 -4.86
C THR A 149 -12.00 -16.42 -6.02
N THR A 150 -12.83 -16.61 -7.04
CA THR A 150 -13.07 -15.62 -8.08
C THR A 150 -14.16 -14.67 -7.58
N THR A 151 -13.80 -13.46 -7.15
CA THR A 151 -14.77 -12.51 -6.60
C THR A 151 -15.39 -11.62 -7.69
N GLU A 152 -14.64 -11.34 -8.75
CA GLU A 152 -15.05 -10.50 -9.89
C GLU A 152 -14.46 -11.10 -11.18
N CYS A 153 -15.09 -10.86 -12.34
CA CYS A 153 -14.74 -11.45 -13.64
C CYS A 153 -13.26 -11.33 -14.05
N ASN A 154 -12.53 -10.42 -13.40
CA ASN A 154 -11.15 -10.08 -13.72
C ASN A 154 -10.19 -10.23 -12.53
N GLN A 155 -10.60 -10.87 -11.42
CA GLN A 155 -9.75 -10.99 -10.23
C GLN A 155 -9.80 -12.36 -9.56
N TYR A 156 -8.62 -12.84 -9.19
CA TYR A 156 -8.44 -13.97 -8.28
C TYR A 156 -8.09 -13.46 -6.88
N VAL A 157 -8.66 -14.09 -5.86
CA VAL A 157 -8.40 -13.79 -4.46
C VAL A 157 -7.79 -15.01 -3.79
N LEU A 158 -6.61 -14.82 -3.20
CA LEU A 158 -5.97 -15.77 -2.29
C LEU A 158 -6.12 -15.27 -0.87
N ALA A 159 -6.36 -16.17 0.09
CA ALA A 159 -6.38 -15.80 1.51
C ALA A 159 -5.61 -16.78 2.39
N SER A 160 -5.00 -16.24 3.45
CA SER A 160 -4.36 -17.00 4.53
C SER A 160 -4.95 -16.55 5.85
N ARG A 161 -5.44 -17.49 6.64
CA ARG A 161 -5.94 -17.21 8.00
C ARG A 161 -4.90 -17.64 9.03
N THR A 162 -4.60 -16.72 9.93
CA THR A 162 -3.68 -16.95 11.06
C THR A 162 -4.36 -16.53 12.36
N ALA A 163 -3.76 -16.86 13.50
CA ALA A 163 -4.24 -16.39 14.80
C ALA A 163 -4.26 -14.85 14.91
N ALA A 164 -3.38 -14.15 14.19
CA ALA A 164 -3.30 -12.69 14.19
C ALA A 164 -4.37 -12.03 13.30
N GLY A 165 -4.83 -12.72 12.26
CA GLY A 165 -5.76 -12.15 11.28
C GLY A 165 -5.77 -12.88 9.94
N THR A 166 -6.50 -12.29 9.00
CA THR A 166 -6.59 -12.77 7.62
C THR A 166 -5.78 -11.88 6.69
N ARG A 167 -4.84 -12.47 5.95
CA ARG A 167 -4.21 -11.82 4.78
C ARG A 167 -4.94 -12.20 3.51
N ILE A 168 -5.08 -11.24 2.61
CA ILE A 168 -5.79 -11.39 1.34
C ILE A 168 -4.90 -10.83 0.24
N TRP A 169 -4.68 -11.58 -0.83
CA TRP A 169 -3.99 -11.13 -2.04
C TRP A 169 -4.98 -11.07 -3.20
N ARG A 170 -4.99 -9.96 -3.93
CA ARG A 170 -5.78 -9.81 -5.15
C ARG A 170 -4.89 -9.83 -6.37
N LEU A 171 -5.20 -10.71 -7.30
CA LEU A 171 -4.48 -10.88 -8.55
C LEU A 171 -5.38 -10.52 -9.73
N SER A 172 -4.80 -9.93 -10.76
CA SER A 172 -5.46 -9.70 -12.04
C SER A 172 -5.64 -11.03 -12.77
N ALA A 173 -6.88 -11.43 -13.05
CA ALA A 173 -7.13 -12.63 -13.85
C ALA A 173 -6.70 -12.46 -15.31
N ARG A 174 -6.60 -11.22 -15.80
CA ARG A 174 -6.15 -10.90 -17.16
C ARG A 174 -4.64 -10.79 -17.26
N ALA A 175 -4.04 -9.99 -16.37
CA ALA A 175 -2.63 -9.66 -16.44
C ALA A 175 -1.75 -10.64 -15.68
N HIS A 176 -2.35 -11.59 -14.98
CA HIS A 176 -1.66 -12.59 -14.19
C HIS A 176 -0.59 -11.94 -13.28
N ARG A 177 -1.02 -10.98 -12.46
CA ARG A 177 -0.13 -10.21 -11.58
C ARG A 177 -0.80 -9.85 -10.27
N LEU A 178 -0.02 -9.78 -9.20
CA LEU A 178 -0.45 -9.26 -7.91
C LEU A 178 -0.78 -7.76 -8.02
N GLU A 179 -2.01 -7.39 -7.70
CA GLU A 179 -2.50 -5.99 -7.72
C GLU A 179 -2.56 -5.38 -6.33
N ALA A 180 -2.95 -6.18 -5.32
CA ALA A 180 -3.07 -5.69 -3.95
C ALA A 180 -2.87 -6.78 -2.90
N GLU A 181 -2.52 -6.35 -1.69
CA GLU A 181 -2.50 -7.15 -0.48
C GLU A 181 -3.25 -6.41 0.63
N GLU A 182 -4.04 -7.14 1.40
CA GLU A 182 -4.76 -6.63 2.57
C GLU A 182 -4.52 -7.51 3.78
N PHE A 183 -4.65 -6.90 4.95
CA PHE A 183 -4.71 -7.61 6.21
C PHE A 183 -5.83 -7.08 7.08
N ARG A 184 -6.55 -8.00 7.70
CA ARG A 184 -7.59 -7.75 8.69
C ARG A 184 -7.22 -8.49 9.97
N SER A 185 -6.92 -7.76 11.04
CA SER A 185 -6.70 -8.35 12.36
C SER A 185 -7.98 -9.03 12.87
N VAL A 186 -7.83 -10.07 13.70
CA VAL A 186 -8.99 -10.78 14.30
C VAL A 186 -9.82 -9.83 15.17
N GLU A 187 -9.16 -8.97 15.95
CA GLU A 187 -9.80 -8.03 16.88
C GLU A 187 -10.33 -6.76 16.18
N ASN A 188 -10.19 -6.65 14.86
CA ASN A 188 -10.51 -5.44 14.07
C ASN A 188 -9.81 -4.16 14.55
N THR A 189 -8.73 -4.29 15.33
CA THR A 189 -7.90 -3.19 15.85
C THR A 189 -6.98 -2.61 14.79
N MET A 190 -6.53 -3.46 13.85
CA MET A 190 -5.68 -3.10 12.73
C MET A 190 -6.25 -3.59 11.40
N PHE A 191 -6.21 -2.71 10.41
CA PHE A 191 -6.46 -3.00 9.01
C PHE A 191 -5.39 -2.35 8.17
N TRP A 192 -4.84 -3.05 7.18
CA TRP A 192 -4.00 -2.39 6.19
C TRP A 192 -4.22 -2.94 4.79
N THR A 193 -3.95 -2.08 3.81
CA THR A 193 -3.94 -2.43 2.40
C THR A 193 -2.70 -1.85 1.75
N ARG A 194 -2.20 -2.52 0.72
CA ARG A 194 -1.21 -1.96 -0.21
C ARG A 194 -1.51 -2.40 -1.61
N THR A 195 -1.22 -1.53 -2.57
CA THR A 195 -1.36 -1.80 -4.00
C THR A 195 0.00 -1.85 -4.66
N PHE A 196 0.10 -2.62 -5.74
CA PHE A 196 1.34 -2.83 -6.45
C PHE A 196 1.28 -2.27 -7.86
N GLY A 197 2.42 -1.75 -8.31
CA GLY A 197 2.70 -1.45 -9.70
C GLY A 197 3.93 -2.20 -10.18
N ALA A 198 4.38 -1.85 -11.38
CA ALA A 198 5.64 -2.32 -11.92
C ALA A 198 6.53 -1.13 -12.30
N ALA A 199 7.81 -1.21 -11.95
CA ALA A 199 8.85 -0.27 -12.37
C ALA A 199 10.04 -1.09 -12.88
N ASN A 200 10.43 -0.91 -14.14
CA ASN A 200 11.50 -1.68 -14.80
C ASN A 200 11.36 -3.20 -14.66
N GLY A 201 10.13 -3.72 -14.79
CA GLY A 201 9.84 -5.17 -14.65
C GLY A 201 9.86 -5.70 -13.21
N ILE A 202 10.10 -4.84 -12.22
CA ILE A 202 10.11 -5.19 -10.79
C ILE A 202 8.81 -4.72 -10.15
N ARG A 203 8.22 -5.56 -9.28
CA ARG A 203 7.04 -5.21 -8.51
C ARG A 203 7.41 -4.23 -7.39
N VAL A 204 6.65 -3.14 -7.32
CA VAL A 204 6.84 -2.09 -6.31
C VAL A 204 5.52 -1.70 -5.65
N PRO A 205 5.54 -1.32 -4.36
CA PRO A 205 4.36 -0.73 -3.73
C PRO A 205 4.06 0.64 -4.37
N LYS A 206 2.81 0.85 -4.76
CA LYS A 206 2.32 2.12 -5.33
C LYS A 206 1.63 2.97 -4.27
N SER A 207 0.85 2.33 -3.42
CA SER A 207 0.19 2.99 -2.30
C SER A 207 -0.02 2.02 -1.15
N PHE A 208 -0.23 2.55 0.04
CA PHE A 208 -0.73 1.79 1.18
C PHE A 208 -1.69 2.63 2.02
N SER A 209 -2.51 1.95 2.80
CA SER A 209 -3.34 2.53 3.84
C SER A 209 -3.28 1.62 5.07
N VAL A 210 -3.18 2.21 6.25
CA VAL A 210 -3.18 1.54 7.55
C VAL A 210 -4.19 2.24 8.41
N ARG A 211 -5.10 1.49 9.01
CA ARG A 211 -6.04 1.96 10.02
C ARG A 211 -5.76 1.25 11.34
N LEU A 212 -5.50 2.03 12.37
CA LEU A 212 -5.27 1.60 13.75
C LEU A 212 -6.25 2.38 14.64
N GLY A 213 -7.30 1.72 15.11
CA GLY A 213 -8.42 2.39 15.77
C GLY A 213 -9.07 3.46 14.86
N GLU A 214 -9.06 4.71 15.34
CA GLU A 214 -9.58 5.89 14.62
C GLU A 214 -8.52 6.60 13.76
N THR A 215 -7.26 6.18 13.84
CA THR A 215 -6.17 6.76 13.05
C THR A 215 -6.01 6.02 11.72
N THR A 216 -5.97 6.77 10.62
CA THR A 216 -5.66 6.24 9.29
C THR A 216 -4.42 6.92 8.73
N MET A 217 -3.40 6.14 8.40
CA MET A 217 -2.20 6.56 7.67
C MET A 217 -2.28 6.02 6.25
N SER A 218 -2.04 6.85 5.24
CA SER A 218 -1.96 6.40 3.84
C SER A 218 -0.82 7.08 3.11
N ALA A 219 -0.22 6.37 2.17
CA ALA A 219 0.75 6.94 1.24
C ALA A 219 0.41 6.60 -0.19
N GLU A 220 0.71 7.54 -1.09
CA GLU A 220 0.64 7.36 -2.53
C GLU A 220 1.97 7.80 -3.16
N PHE A 221 2.67 6.85 -3.76
CA PHE A 221 3.94 7.07 -4.43
C PHE A 221 3.71 7.45 -5.89
N THR A 222 4.21 8.62 -6.27
CA THR A 222 4.12 9.15 -7.64
C THR A 222 5.36 8.81 -8.46
N ARG A 223 6.50 8.56 -7.81
CA ARG A 223 7.74 8.13 -8.45
C ARG A 223 8.38 7.04 -7.61
N VAL A 224 8.80 5.96 -8.26
CA VAL A 224 9.55 4.88 -7.62
C VAL A 224 10.74 4.53 -8.50
N ASN A 225 11.94 4.64 -7.92
CA ASN A 225 13.18 4.19 -8.52
C ASN A 225 13.59 2.88 -7.84
N VAL A 226 13.80 1.84 -8.65
CA VAL A 226 14.19 0.50 -8.18
C VAL A 226 15.69 0.32 -8.29
N SER A 227 16.29 -0.34 -7.32
CA SER A 227 17.75 -0.55 -7.23
C SER A 227 18.56 0.75 -7.40
N PRO A 228 18.20 1.85 -6.69
CA PRO A 228 18.96 3.08 -6.76
C PRO A 228 20.36 2.89 -6.17
N MET A 229 21.32 3.69 -6.62
CA MET A 229 22.64 3.77 -5.97
C MET A 229 22.47 4.45 -4.59
N MET A 230 22.52 3.65 -3.52
CA MET A 230 22.46 4.17 -2.15
C MET A 230 23.86 4.57 -1.67
N ARG A 231 23.96 5.73 -1.01
CA ARG A 231 25.20 6.15 -0.37
C ARG A 231 25.38 5.39 0.97
N PRO A 232 26.61 5.25 1.49
CA PRO A 232 26.85 4.55 2.76
C PRO A 232 25.98 5.05 3.93
N ASN A 233 25.70 6.35 3.96
CA ASN A 233 24.95 7.00 5.04
C ASN A 233 23.47 7.24 4.68
N THR A 234 22.92 6.56 3.66
CA THR A 234 21.52 6.75 3.26
C THR A 234 20.57 6.52 4.44
N PHE A 235 20.81 5.51 5.28
CA PHE A 235 19.94 5.15 6.42
C PHE A 235 20.38 5.77 7.75
N ALA A 236 21.25 6.77 7.73
CA ALA A 236 21.57 7.57 8.91
C ALA A 236 20.70 8.84 8.95
N VAL A 237 20.39 9.32 10.15
CA VAL A 237 19.77 10.63 10.37
C VAL A 237 20.84 11.68 10.60
N ALA A 238 20.81 12.78 9.85
CA ALA A 238 21.78 13.86 10.01
C ALA A 238 21.38 14.79 11.17
N LEU A 239 22.00 14.60 12.34
CA LEU A 239 21.75 15.43 13.51
C LEU A 239 22.63 16.69 13.51
N PRO A 240 22.07 17.89 13.73
CA PRO A 240 22.87 19.08 13.96
C PRO A 240 23.74 18.97 15.22
N PRO A 241 24.83 19.76 15.31
CA PRO A 241 25.66 19.81 16.51
C PRO A 241 24.85 20.16 17.77
N GLY A 242 25.12 19.44 18.85
CA GLY A 242 24.50 19.66 20.16
C GLY A 242 23.10 19.05 20.34
N ILE A 243 22.61 18.24 19.39
CA ILE A 243 21.38 17.47 19.55
C ILE A 243 21.71 16.11 20.14
N GLU A 244 21.19 15.83 21.33
CA GLU A 244 21.25 14.51 21.96
C GLU A 244 20.06 13.65 21.56
N VAL A 245 20.29 12.34 21.45
CA VAL A 245 19.23 11.37 21.17
C VAL A 245 18.60 10.97 22.49
N MET A 246 17.30 11.24 22.63
CA MET A 246 16.53 10.87 23.81
C MET A 246 15.86 9.52 23.60
N ALA A 247 15.81 8.69 24.64
CA ALA A 247 14.99 7.48 24.60
C ALA A 247 13.50 7.84 24.64
N VAL A 248 12.69 7.22 23.78
CA VAL A 248 11.22 7.33 23.88
C VAL A 248 10.77 6.55 25.12
N PRO A 249 10.00 7.16 26.06
CA PRO A 249 9.44 6.44 27.19
C PRO A 249 8.62 5.24 26.70
N ARG A 250 8.84 4.06 27.29
CA ARG A 250 7.97 2.90 27.05
C ARG A 250 6.72 3.10 27.89
N GLU A 251 5.60 3.40 27.24
CA GLU A 251 4.26 3.28 27.85
C GLU A 251 3.77 1.84 27.79
#